data_AF-A0A412DTE8-F1
#
_entry.id   AF-A0A412DTE8-F1
#
_cell.length_a   1.000
_cell.length_b   1.000
_cell.length_c   1.000
_cell.angle_alpha   90.00
_cell.angle_beta   90.00
_cell.angle_gamma   90.00
#
_symmetry.space_group_name_H-M   'P 1'
#
loop_
_entity.id
_entity.type
_entity.pdbx_description
1 polymer ?
#
loop_
_entity_poly.entity_id
_entity_poly.type
_entity_poly.pdbx_seq_one_letter_code
_entity_poly.pdbx_strand_id
1 'polypeptide(L)'
;MWRKLLGILTLFSFLPYFSICQNKLRENGWYHILSGQTDSISREPIVTTKDFIALKLDTDYFGKYVISGQISNYKRKKWAEETGKATGRQIAFIFNDSVITNPRVNCSIESGAFQITSVLDEKLPDIYKQLKQEKIDSIATLFKGWEKDSLYFTMPPEHRDSIRMAIDYWEAYTWIKLTTKPDEHYWYSITDSAEYKKLEEALKEELEKSNLSSRASDYMQSDTYQMYKMYIYNNPEYINLMFQCFLFKKIRGLYSYLIDDIIQTKYPSAPSIRTYVDKTDNSDDERFAVYEWQRQIWVLMNKDKQTDDPRDI
;
A
#
# COMPACT_ATOMS: atom_id res chain seq x y z
N MET A 1 -47.93 -32.47 -47.75
CA MET A 1 -48.19 -33.06 -46.42
C MET A 1 -47.02 -32.74 -45.50
N TRP A 2 -47.35 -32.28 -44.29
CA TRP A 2 -46.49 -31.78 -43.22
C TRP A 2 -45.05 -32.28 -43.14
N ARG A 3 -44.10 -31.34 -42.98
CA ARG A 3 -42.98 -31.47 -42.04
C ARG A 3 -42.40 -30.09 -41.68
N LYS A 4 -42.55 -29.77 -40.39
CA LYS A 4 -41.67 -28.99 -39.51
C LYS A 4 -41.17 -27.62 -40.00
N LEU A 5 -41.65 -26.57 -39.36
CA LEU A 5 -40.79 -25.49 -38.87
C LEU A 5 -41.29 -25.06 -37.49
N LEU A 6 -40.40 -25.23 -36.51
CA LEU A 6 -40.57 -24.79 -35.13
C LEU A 6 -40.61 -23.26 -35.08
N GLY A 7 -41.71 -22.69 -34.61
CA GLY A 7 -41.76 -21.32 -34.12
C GLY A 7 -41.81 -21.34 -32.60
N ILE A 8 -40.65 -21.32 -31.95
CA ILE A 8 -40.54 -21.14 -30.50
C ILE A 8 -40.95 -19.69 -30.20
N LEU A 9 -42.04 -19.50 -29.45
CA LEU A 9 -42.38 -18.22 -28.84
C LEU A 9 -41.25 -17.80 -27.90
N THR A 10 -40.47 -16.80 -28.27
CA THR A 10 -39.58 -16.10 -27.35
C THR A 10 -40.43 -15.19 -26.46
N LEU A 11 -40.84 -15.72 -25.30
CA LEU A 11 -41.22 -14.91 -24.16
C LEU A 11 -39.94 -14.21 -23.66
N PHE A 12 -39.80 -12.93 -23.98
CA PHE A 12 -38.86 -12.04 -23.29
C PHE A 12 -39.34 -11.91 -21.84
N SER A 13 -38.93 -12.83 -20.98
CA SER A 13 -38.90 -12.57 -19.55
C SER A 13 -37.86 -11.48 -19.33
N PHE A 14 -38.32 -10.23 -19.24
CA PHE A 14 -37.61 -9.18 -18.52
C PHE A 14 -37.52 -9.61 -17.05
N LEU A 15 -36.59 -10.53 -16.77
CA LEU A 15 -36.04 -10.64 -15.44
C LEU A 15 -35.19 -9.39 -15.27
N PRO A 16 -35.52 -8.48 -14.33
CA PRO A 16 -34.54 -7.50 -13.94
C PRO A 16 -33.30 -8.29 -13.54
N TYR A 17 -32.18 -8.01 -14.19
CA TYR A 17 -30.87 -8.28 -13.62
C TYR A 17 -30.85 -7.49 -12.31
N PHE A 18 -31.39 -8.09 -11.25
CA PHE A 18 -30.87 -7.88 -9.93
C PHE A 18 -29.42 -8.34 -10.06
N SER A 19 -28.52 -7.39 -10.32
CA SER A 19 -27.15 -7.52 -9.89
C SER A 19 -27.25 -7.90 -8.42
N ILE A 20 -27.09 -9.19 -8.16
CA ILE A 20 -26.80 -9.68 -6.83
C ILE A 20 -25.52 -8.94 -6.46
N CYS A 21 -25.68 -7.86 -5.71
CA CYS A 21 -24.59 -7.24 -5.00
C CYS A 21 -24.15 -8.34 -4.04
N GLN A 22 -23.19 -9.16 -4.45
CA GLN A 22 -22.40 -9.93 -3.50
C GLN A 22 -21.71 -8.86 -2.66
N ASN A 23 -22.34 -8.46 -1.56
CA ASN A 23 -21.76 -7.53 -0.61
C ASN A 23 -20.46 -8.16 -0.16
N LYS A 24 -19.36 -7.70 -0.73
CA LYS A 24 -18.02 -8.08 -0.31
C LYS A 24 -17.90 -7.57 1.13
N LEU A 25 -17.75 -8.49 2.07
CA LEU A 25 -17.54 -8.16 3.49
C LEU A 25 -16.42 -7.12 3.58
N ARG A 26 -16.68 -5.97 4.22
CA ARG A 26 -15.66 -4.93 4.44
C ARG A 26 -14.59 -5.48 5.38
N GLU A 27 -13.33 -5.09 5.14
CA GLU A 27 -12.25 -5.41 6.08
C GLU A 27 -12.54 -4.73 7.42
N ASN A 28 -12.28 -5.41 8.54
CA ASN A 28 -12.47 -4.83 9.86
C ASN A 28 -11.50 -3.66 10.06
N GLY A 29 -12.01 -2.51 10.51
CA GLY A 29 -11.20 -1.29 10.50
C GLY A 29 -11.95 0.01 10.76
N TRP A 30 -11.21 1.11 10.67
CA TRP A 30 -11.74 2.46 10.75
C TRP A 30 -12.07 3.01 9.37
N TYR A 31 -13.23 3.65 9.24
CA TYR A 31 -13.76 4.19 8.00
C TYR A 31 -14.31 5.60 8.20
N HIS A 32 -14.37 6.37 7.10
CA HIS A 32 -15.06 7.65 7.09
C HIS A 32 -16.57 7.45 7.04
N ILE A 33 -17.32 8.33 7.71
CA ILE A 33 -18.77 8.45 7.51
C ILE A 33 -19.04 9.58 6.51
N LEU A 34 -19.57 9.24 5.35
CA LEU A 34 -19.98 10.14 4.29
C LEU A 34 -21.40 10.64 4.59
N SER A 35 -21.59 11.94 4.83
CA SER A 35 -22.94 12.47 5.08
C SER A 35 -23.82 12.37 3.83
N GLY A 36 -24.99 11.73 3.92
CA GLY A 36 -26.11 11.99 3.00
C GLY A 36 -26.76 10.82 2.24
N GLN A 37 -26.44 9.54 2.46
CA GLN A 37 -27.10 8.41 1.77
C GLN A 37 -27.20 7.12 2.64
N THR A 38 -28.09 6.20 2.26
CA THR A 38 -28.09 4.81 2.78
C THR A 38 -26.79 4.12 2.37
N ASP A 39 -26.05 3.57 3.35
CA ASP A 39 -24.63 3.16 3.27
C ASP A 39 -23.62 4.32 3.27
N SER A 40 -23.76 5.22 4.25
CA SER A 40 -22.88 6.37 4.52
C SER A 40 -21.44 6.00 4.93
N ILE A 41 -20.93 4.80 4.67
CA ILE A 41 -19.57 4.38 5.06
C ILE A 41 -18.68 4.40 3.82
N SER A 42 -17.49 5.02 3.92
CA SER A 42 -16.53 5.05 2.81
C SER A 42 -16.22 3.65 2.30
N ARG A 43 -16.05 3.49 0.98
CA ARG A 43 -15.68 2.19 0.38
C ARG A 43 -14.32 1.72 0.87
N GLU A 44 -13.37 2.65 0.99
CA GLU A 44 -12.01 2.37 1.43
C GLU A 44 -11.85 2.65 2.93
N PRO A 45 -11.14 1.78 3.66
CA PRO A 45 -10.80 2.01 5.06
C PRO A 45 -9.74 3.10 5.20
N ILE A 46 -9.82 3.85 6.30
CA ILE A 46 -8.72 4.69 6.79
C ILE A 46 -7.55 3.76 7.17
N VAL A 47 -7.83 2.78 8.02
CA VAL A 47 -6.91 1.74 8.51
C VAL A 47 -7.71 0.47 8.85
N THR A 48 -7.05 -0.67 8.84
CA THR A 48 -7.64 -2.01 9.02
C THR A 48 -6.97 -2.76 10.16
N THR A 49 -7.50 -3.91 10.59
CA THR A 49 -6.93 -4.69 11.71
C THR A 49 -5.44 -5.01 11.54
N LYS A 50 -4.99 -5.24 10.29
CA LYS A 50 -3.56 -5.46 9.97
C LYS A 50 -2.67 -4.27 10.32
N ASP A 51 -3.22 -3.06 10.34
CA ASP A 51 -2.50 -1.82 10.63
C ASP A 51 -2.43 -1.53 12.14
N PHE A 52 -3.08 -2.33 12.98
CA PHE A 52 -3.09 -2.15 14.44
C PHE A 52 -1.90 -2.86 15.10
N ILE A 53 -1.34 -2.24 16.11
CA ILE A 53 -0.32 -2.80 17.02
C ILE A 53 -0.77 -2.61 18.46
N ALA A 54 -0.29 -3.47 19.36
CA ALA A 54 -0.55 -3.37 20.80
C ALA A 54 -2.05 -3.32 21.18
N LEU A 55 -2.90 -4.09 20.48
CA LEU A 55 -4.32 -4.21 20.80
C LEU A 55 -4.51 -4.87 22.18
N LYS A 56 -5.24 -4.19 23.06
CA LYS A 56 -5.57 -4.64 24.41
C LYS A 56 -7.03 -4.42 24.74
N LEU A 57 -7.59 -5.35 25.51
CA LEU A 57 -8.90 -5.21 26.13
C LEU A 57 -8.69 -4.70 27.55
N ASP A 58 -9.20 -3.51 27.82
CA ASP A 58 -9.15 -2.86 29.11
C ASP A 58 -10.57 -2.58 29.63
N THR A 59 -10.63 -1.95 30.79
CA THR A 59 -11.85 -1.43 31.39
C THR A 59 -11.66 0.06 31.65
N ASP A 60 -12.64 0.88 31.28
CA ASP A 60 -12.61 2.31 31.58
C ASP A 60 -12.87 2.61 33.07
N TYR A 61 -12.83 3.89 33.43
CA TYR A 61 -13.08 4.34 34.81
C TYR A 61 -14.48 3.96 35.32
N PHE A 62 -15.44 3.71 34.42
CA PHE A 62 -16.82 3.34 34.75
C PHE A 62 -17.05 1.83 34.78
N GLY A 63 -16.01 1.01 34.63
CA GLY A 63 -16.15 -0.44 34.63
C GLY A 63 -16.58 -1.02 33.28
N LYS A 64 -16.62 -0.21 32.21
CA LYS A 64 -17.03 -0.67 30.86
C LYS A 64 -15.84 -1.17 30.07
N TYR A 65 -16.06 -2.20 29.26
CA TYR A 65 -14.99 -2.71 28.39
C TYR A 65 -14.61 -1.69 27.33
N VAL A 66 -13.31 -1.60 27.04
CA VAL A 66 -12.74 -0.78 25.97
C VAL A 66 -11.64 -1.55 25.28
N ILE A 67 -11.64 -1.56 23.95
CA ILE A 67 -10.49 -2.05 23.19
C ILE A 67 -9.63 -0.85 22.85
N SER A 68 -8.36 -0.88 23.21
CA SER A 68 -7.40 0.15 22.83
C SER A 68 -6.26 -0.43 22.00
N GLY A 69 -5.65 0.42 21.19
CA GLY A 69 -4.54 0.01 20.34
C GLY A 69 -3.81 1.22 19.76
N GLN A 70 -2.76 0.92 19.02
CA GLN A 70 -1.97 1.91 18.30
C GLN A 70 -1.99 1.60 16.81
N ILE A 71 -1.94 2.63 15.97
CA ILE A 71 -1.67 2.49 14.55
C ILE A 71 -0.17 2.25 14.34
N SER A 72 0.13 1.32 13.43
CA SER A 72 1.45 1.04 12.89
C SER A 72 2.22 2.33 12.59
N ASN A 73 3.53 2.32 12.86
CA ASN A 73 4.41 3.44 12.53
C ASN A 73 4.32 3.80 11.03
N TYR A 74 4.04 2.79 10.18
CA TYR A 74 3.95 2.90 8.74
C TYR A 74 2.61 3.44 8.21
N LYS A 75 1.60 3.58 9.07
CA LYS A 75 0.28 4.15 8.72
C LYS A 75 -0.10 5.33 9.59
N ARG A 76 0.79 5.75 10.51
CA ARG A 76 0.49 6.81 11.48
C ARG A 76 0.28 8.15 10.80
N LYS A 77 1.01 8.45 9.71
CA LYS A 77 0.84 9.70 8.97
C LYS A 77 -0.49 9.68 8.20
N LYS A 78 -0.81 8.57 7.52
CA LYS A 78 -2.15 8.36 6.94
C LYS A 78 -3.25 8.58 7.97
N TRP A 79 -3.14 7.95 9.15
CA TRP A 79 -4.12 8.09 10.22
C TRP A 79 -4.29 9.55 10.68
N ALA A 80 -3.19 10.27 10.88
CA ALA A 80 -3.23 11.69 11.26
C ALA A 80 -3.89 12.55 10.17
N GLU A 81 -3.51 12.36 8.91
CA GLU A 81 -4.08 13.09 7.76
C GLU A 81 -5.59 12.82 7.63
N GLU A 82 -6.02 11.56 7.71
CA GLU A 82 -7.43 11.18 7.56
C GLU A 82 -8.28 11.63 8.76
N THR A 83 -7.79 11.50 9.99
CA THR A 83 -8.49 12.05 11.17
C THR A 83 -8.54 13.58 11.12
N GLY A 84 -7.48 14.24 10.64
CA GLY A 84 -7.47 15.67 10.36
C GLY A 84 -8.56 16.09 9.38
N LYS A 85 -8.71 15.38 8.24
CA LYS A 85 -9.80 15.60 7.26
C LYS A 85 -11.19 15.39 7.87
N ALA A 86 -11.32 14.49 8.83
CA ALA A 86 -12.57 14.19 9.53
C ALA A 86 -12.87 15.14 10.71
N THR A 87 -12.07 16.18 10.96
CA THR A 87 -12.29 17.11 12.07
C THR A 87 -13.72 17.69 12.06
N GLY A 88 -14.41 17.56 13.19
CA GLY A 88 -15.80 17.96 13.35
C GLY A 88 -16.84 16.98 12.82
N ARG A 89 -16.43 15.89 12.15
CA ARG A 89 -17.26 14.81 11.59
C ARG A 89 -17.07 13.51 12.37
N GLN A 90 -17.84 12.48 12.03
CA GLN A 90 -17.70 11.14 12.60
C GLN A 90 -16.85 10.23 11.71
N ILE A 91 -16.08 9.36 12.36
CA ILE A 91 -15.48 8.16 11.76
C ILE A 91 -16.09 6.93 12.43
N ALA A 92 -16.12 5.78 11.78
CA ALA A 92 -16.70 4.57 12.31
C ALA A 92 -15.67 3.43 12.41
N PHE A 93 -15.72 2.67 13.49
CA PHE A 93 -15.10 1.35 13.53
C PHE A 93 -16.12 0.32 13.06
N ILE A 94 -15.79 -0.40 11.98
CA ILE A 94 -16.61 -1.42 11.36
C ILE A 94 -16.04 -2.79 11.68
N PHE A 95 -16.91 -3.68 12.13
CA PHE A 95 -16.58 -5.07 12.42
C PHE A 95 -17.66 -5.99 11.85
N ASN A 96 -17.28 -6.92 10.96
CA ASN A 96 -18.19 -7.81 10.24
C ASN A 96 -19.40 -7.04 9.64
N ASP A 97 -19.09 -5.98 8.87
CA ASP A 97 -20.05 -5.04 8.27
C ASP A 97 -20.97 -4.28 9.26
N SER A 98 -20.74 -4.41 10.57
CA SER A 98 -21.51 -3.71 11.60
C SER A 98 -20.73 -2.53 12.18
N VAL A 99 -21.40 -1.39 12.35
CA VAL A 99 -20.83 -0.24 13.05
C VAL A 99 -20.78 -0.55 14.54
N ILE A 100 -19.58 -0.64 15.11
CA ILE A 100 -19.38 -0.86 16.55
C ILE A 100 -19.36 0.46 17.31
N THR A 101 -18.70 1.46 16.73
CA THR A 101 -18.58 2.81 17.28
C THR A 101 -18.46 3.85 16.18
N ASN A 102 -18.92 5.07 16.44
CA ASN A 102 -18.86 6.19 15.50
C ASN A 102 -18.49 7.52 16.18
N PRO A 103 -17.30 7.63 16.80
CA PRO A 103 -16.88 8.82 17.52
C PRO A 103 -16.77 10.04 16.59
N ARG A 104 -17.05 11.22 17.16
CA ARG A 104 -16.75 12.50 16.51
C ARG A 104 -15.26 12.82 16.66
N VAL A 105 -14.60 13.14 15.57
CA VAL A 105 -13.19 13.52 15.56
C VAL A 105 -13.04 14.99 15.90
N ASN A 106 -12.23 15.28 16.91
CA ASN A 106 -12.02 16.66 17.38
C ASN A 106 -10.79 17.33 16.74
N CYS A 107 -9.78 16.55 16.36
CA CYS A 107 -8.55 17.01 15.73
C CYS A 107 -7.82 15.84 15.05
N SER A 108 -6.75 16.16 14.33
CA SER A 108 -5.76 15.17 13.86
C SER A 108 -5.16 14.39 15.04
N ILE A 109 -5.08 13.07 14.92
CA ILE A 109 -4.56 12.18 15.97
C ILE A 109 -3.17 11.68 15.58
N GLU A 110 -2.15 12.51 15.80
CA GLU A 110 -0.77 12.21 15.38
C GLU A 110 -0.13 11.05 16.15
N SER A 111 -0.59 10.76 17.37
CA SER A 111 -0.04 9.67 18.19
C SER A 111 -0.28 8.29 17.56
N GLY A 112 -1.33 8.15 16.75
CA GLY A 112 -1.83 6.86 16.29
C GLY A 112 -2.55 6.07 17.39
N ALA A 113 -2.77 6.61 18.58
CA ALA A 113 -3.54 5.92 19.62
C ALA A 113 -5.03 5.95 19.27
N PHE A 114 -5.73 4.84 19.49
CA PHE A 114 -7.18 4.76 19.30
C PHE A 114 -7.84 3.91 20.38
N GLN A 115 -9.15 4.12 20.53
CA GLN A 115 -10.02 3.32 21.40
C GLN A 115 -11.32 2.98 20.66
N ILE A 116 -11.81 1.77 20.90
CA ILE A 116 -13.10 1.27 20.43
C ILE A 116 -13.95 1.06 21.67
N THR A 117 -15.00 1.87 21.78
CA THR A 117 -16.01 1.82 22.84
C THR A 117 -17.35 1.48 22.20
N SER A 118 -18.26 0.86 22.94
CA SER A 118 -19.61 0.56 22.43
C SER A 118 -20.65 0.80 23.51
N VAL A 119 -21.90 1.02 23.07
CA VAL A 119 -23.05 1.04 23.97
C VAL A 119 -23.34 -0.37 24.51
N LEU A 120 -22.99 -1.40 23.73
CA LEU A 120 -23.07 -2.82 24.10
C LEU A 120 -21.67 -3.32 24.46
N ASP A 121 -21.09 -2.77 25.53
CA ASP A 121 -19.69 -3.05 25.88
C ASP A 121 -19.45 -4.52 26.26
N GLU A 122 -20.48 -5.25 26.70
CA GLU A 122 -20.41 -6.69 26.96
C GLU A 122 -20.04 -7.53 25.73
N LYS A 123 -20.19 -6.99 24.50
CA LYS A 123 -19.77 -7.64 23.26
C LYS A 123 -18.30 -7.39 22.90
N LEU A 124 -17.68 -6.36 23.47
CA LEU A 124 -16.30 -5.99 23.15
C LEU A 124 -15.27 -7.09 23.48
N PRO A 125 -15.40 -7.87 24.57
CA PRO A 125 -14.50 -9.00 24.81
C PRO A 125 -14.47 -10.02 23.67
N ASP A 126 -15.62 -10.34 23.07
CA ASP A 126 -15.69 -11.31 21.97
C ASP A 126 -15.24 -10.72 20.63
N ILE A 127 -15.52 -9.43 20.39
CA ILE A 127 -14.95 -8.68 19.25
C ILE A 127 -13.43 -8.64 19.36
N TYR A 128 -12.89 -8.36 20.55
CA TYR A 128 -11.46 -8.34 20.81
C TYR A 128 -10.79 -9.68 20.49
N LYS A 129 -11.38 -10.80 20.92
CA LYS A 129 -10.87 -12.15 20.60
C LYS A 129 -10.78 -12.37 19.08
N GLN A 130 -11.78 -11.94 18.34
CA GLN A 130 -11.81 -12.08 16.88
C GLN A 130 -10.78 -11.17 16.20
N LEU A 131 -10.66 -9.91 16.61
CA LEU A 131 -9.62 -8.99 16.09
C LEU A 131 -8.21 -9.49 16.41
N LYS A 132 -8.00 -10.05 17.61
CA LYS A 132 -6.74 -10.70 18.00
C LYS A 132 -6.42 -11.85 17.05
N GLN A 133 -7.40 -12.71 16.77
CA GLN A 133 -7.22 -13.84 15.86
C GLN A 133 -6.93 -13.38 14.42
N GLU A 134 -7.69 -12.41 13.90
CA GLU A 134 -7.48 -11.83 12.57
C GLU A 134 -6.06 -11.25 12.41
N LYS A 135 -5.56 -10.55 13.44
CA LYS A 135 -4.17 -10.07 13.45
C LYS A 135 -3.16 -11.21 13.49
N ILE A 136 -3.37 -12.21 14.34
CA ILE A 136 -2.51 -13.40 14.42
C ILE A 136 -2.45 -14.11 13.08
N ASP A 137 -3.59 -14.31 12.42
CA ASP A 137 -3.69 -14.97 11.12
C ASP A 137 -3.01 -14.17 10.00
N SER A 138 -3.12 -12.83 10.05
CA SER A 138 -2.42 -11.94 9.13
C SER A 138 -0.90 -12.09 9.25
N ILE A 139 -0.37 -12.11 10.48
CA ILE A 139 1.06 -12.33 10.74
C ILE A 139 1.46 -13.77 10.37
N ALA A 140 0.68 -14.78 10.72
CA ALA A 140 0.98 -16.17 10.40
C ALA A 140 1.02 -16.42 8.88
N THR A 141 0.11 -15.79 8.13
CA THR A 141 0.10 -15.83 6.66
C THR A 141 1.36 -15.21 6.07
N LEU A 142 1.83 -14.12 6.67
CA LEU A 142 3.03 -13.43 6.23
C LEU A 142 4.29 -14.30 6.37
N PHE A 143 4.39 -15.09 7.45
CA PHE A 143 5.48 -16.05 7.68
C PHE A 143 5.19 -17.46 7.13
N LYS A 144 4.21 -17.61 6.24
CA LYS A 144 3.85 -18.92 5.68
C LYS A 144 5.04 -19.50 4.89
N GLY A 145 5.47 -20.70 5.26
CA GLY A 145 6.57 -21.41 4.61
C GLY A 145 7.96 -21.17 5.22
N TRP A 146 8.07 -20.33 6.25
CA TRP A 146 9.31 -20.21 7.02
C TRP A 146 9.54 -21.45 7.89
N GLU A 147 10.81 -21.86 8.02
CA GLU A 147 11.21 -22.97 8.90
C GLU A 147 10.77 -22.72 10.33
N LYS A 148 10.19 -23.75 10.95
CA LYS A 148 9.62 -23.68 12.30
C LYS A 148 10.63 -24.04 13.39
N ASP A 149 11.92 -23.96 13.07
CA ASP A 149 12.99 -24.56 13.86
C ASP A 149 13.65 -23.54 14.81
N SER A 150 13.01 -22.39 15.03
CA SER A 150 13.50 -21.35 15.93
C SER A 150 12.97 -21.48 17.37
N LEU A 151 13.73 -20.93 18.33
CA LEU A 151 13.34 -20.76 19.74
C LEU A 151 11.93 -20.16 19.90
N TYR A 152 11.49 -19.33 18.95
CA TYR A 152 10.13 -18.78 18.94
C TYR A 152 9.05 -19.86 18.92
N PHE A 153 9.21 -20.94 18.15
CA PHE A 153 8.20 -22.00 18.06
C PHE A 153 8.17 -22.91 19.29
N THR A 154 9.25 -22.94 20.08
CA THR A 154 9.32 -23.63 21.38
C THR A 154 8.64 -22.86 22.52
N MET A 155 8.30 -21.58 22.32
CA MET A 155 7.63 -20.77 23.34
C MET A 155 6.17 -21.19 23.55
N PRO A 156 5.62 -20.97 24.77
CA PRO A 156 4.19 -21.17 25.04
C PRO A 156 3.30 -20.37 24.06
N PRO A 157 2.12 -20.88 23.68
CA PRO A 157 1.20 -20.19 22.77
C PRO A 157 0.91 -18.73 23.17
N GLU A 158 0.69 -18.47 24.46
CA GLU A 158 0.38 -17.14 24.98
C GLU A 158 1.50 -16.12 24.73
N HIS A 159 2.75 -16.54 24.89
CA HIS A 159 3.92 -15.69 24.62
C HIS A 159 4.05 -15.40 23.13
N ARG A 160 3.84 -16.42 22.29
CA ARG A 160 3.86 -16.27 20.82
C ARG A 160 2.76 -15.31 20.35
N ASP A 161 1.57 -15.41 20.92
CA ASP A 161 0.46 -14.52 20.61
C ASP A 161 0.74 -13.09 21.07
N SER A 162 1.28 -12.89 22.27
CA SER A 162 1.70 -11.58 22.75
C SER A 162 2.70 -10.92 21.80
N ILE A 163 3.71 -11.68 21.35
CA ILE A 163 4.67 -11.21 20.34
C ILE A 163 3.96 -10.84 19.03
N ARG A 164 3.08 -11.68 18.49
CA ARG A 164 2.33 -11.38 17.25
C ARG A 164 1.46 -10.13 17.37
N MET A 165 0.89 -9.90 18.55
CA MET A 165 0.07 -8.71 18.82
C MET A 165 0.90 -7.43 18.91
N ALA A 166 2.16 -7.53 19.34
CA ALA A 166 3.10 -6.42 19.38
C ALA A 166 3.77 -6.15 18.02
N ILE A 167 3.94 -7.19 17.18
CA ILE A 167 4.57 -7.05 15.85
C ILE A 167 3.76 -6.08 14.97
N ASP A 168 4.48 -5.12 14.41
CA ASP A 168 3.99 -4.30 13.30
C ASP A 168 4.01 -5.13 12.02
N TYR A 169 2.84 -5.32 11.40
CA TYR A 169 2.70 -6.13 10.18
C TYR A 169 3.58 -5.59 9.07
N TRP A 170 3.65 -4.26 8.90
CA TRP A 170 4.39 -3.63 7.82
C TRP A 170 5.89 -3.72 8.04
N GLU A 171 6.33 -3.67 9.30
CA GLU A 171 7.73 -3.93 9.66
C GLU A 171 8.10 -5.39 9.38
N ALA A 172 7.30 -6.35 9.84
CA ALA A 172 7.54 -7.76 9.54
C ALA A 172 7.54 -8.03 8.02
N TYR A 173 6.63 -7.37 7.29
CA TYR A 173 6.53 -7.49 5.83
C TYR A 173 7.80 -7.02 5.13
N THR A 174 8.34 -5.87 5.54
CA THR A 174 9.61 -5.37 4.98
C THR A 174 10.76 -6.30 5.34
N TRP A 175 10.88 -6.75 6.59
CA TRP A 175 11.93 -7.70 7.00
C TRP A 175 11.90 -9.03 6.25
N ILE A 176 10.72 -9.62 6.07
CA ILE A 176 10.59 -10.87 5.31
C ILE A 176 10.98 -10.66 3.87
N LYS A 177 10.59 -9.53 3.28
CA LYS A 177 11.01 -9.16 1.93
C LYS A 177 12.51 -8.97 1.80
N LEU A 178 13.16 -8.38 2.81
CA LEU A 178 14.61 -8.23 2.86
C LEU A 178 15.32 -9.59 2.93
N THR A 179 14.81 -10.51 3.76
CA THR A 179 15.47 -11.79 4.06
C THR A 179 15.22 -12.88 3.02
N THR A 180 14.01 -12.94 2.45
CA THR A 180 13.69 -13.95 1.41
C THR A 180 14.29 -13.62 0.05
N LYS A 181 14.67 -12.36 -0.16
CA LYS A 181 15.18 -11.87 -1.44
C LYS A 181 16.30 -10.84 -1.22
N PRO A 182 17.38 -11.22 -0.53
CA PRO A 182 18.43 -10.29 -0.11
C PRO A 182 19.10 -9.59 -1.30
N ASP A 183 19.25 -10.31 -2.41
CA ASP A 183 19.82 -9.76 -3.64
C ASP A 183 18.98 -8.58 -4.15
N GLU A 184 17.64 -8.62 -4.01
CA GLU A 184 16.72 -7.53 -4.39
C GLU A 184 16.98 -6.19 -3.68
N HIS A 185 17.81 -6.18 -2.63
CA HIS A 185 18.12 -5.01 -1.80
C HIS A 185 19.60 -4.65 -1.78
N TYR A 186 20.45 -5.35 -2.55
CA TYR A 186 21.82 -4.92 -2.79
C TYR A 186 21.82 -3.78 -3.82
N TRP A 187 21.75 -2.56 -3.32
CA TRP A 187 22.08 -1.36 -4.08
C TRP A 187 23.61 -1.35 -4.26
N TYR A 188 24.09 -1.54 -5.49
CA TYR A 188 25.51 -1.47 -5.79
C TYR A 188 26.10 -0.17 -5.24
N SER A 189 27.23 -0.26 -4.54
CA SER A 189 28.01 0.91 -4.16
C SER A 189 28.65 1.48 -5.42
N ILE A 190 27.99 2.46 -6.05
CA ILE A 190 28.59 3.21 -7.15
C ILE A 190 29.72 4.05 -6.57
N THR A 191 30.96 3.72 -6.93
CA THR A 191 32.18 4.36 -6.44
C THR A 191 32.45 5.72 -7.09
N ASP A 192 32.00 5.93 -8.33
CA ASP A 192 32.04 7.23 -8.99
C ASP A 192 30.66 7.62 -9.51
N SER A 193 30.09 8.68 -8.91
CA SER A 193 28.78 9.22 -9.27
C SER A 193 28.86 10.65 -9.79
N ALA A 194 30.05 11.17 -10.12
CA ALA A 194 30.23 12.59 -10.42
C ALA A 194 29.46 13.02 -11.66
N GLU A 195 29.57 12.25 -12.75
CA GLU A 195 28.87 12.53 -14.01
C GLU A 195 27.34 12.40 -13.85
N TYR A 196 26.89 11.32 -13.22
CA TYR A 196 25.47 11.14 -12.89
C TYR A 196 24.91 12.32 -12.10
N LYS A 197 25.59 12.77 -11.03
CA LYS A 197 25.14 13.89 -10.20
C LYS A 197 25.10 15.20 -10.99
N LYS A 198 26.06 15.42 -11.89
CA LYS A 198 26.05 16.59 -12.77
C LYS A 198 24.84 16.58 -13.70
N LEU A 199 24.52 15.42 -14.29
CA LEU A 199 23.34 15.26 -15.15
C LEU A 199 22.03 15.37 -14.36
N GLU A 200 21.97 14.82 -13.15
CA GLU A 200 20.81 14.94 -12.25
C GLU A 200 20.54 16.41 -11.89
N GLU A 201 21.57 17.17 -11.50
CA GLU A 201 21.39 18.58 -11.14
C GLU A 201 21.01 19.42 -12.35
N ALA A 202 21.61 19.18 -13.52
CA ALA A 202 21.24 19.87 -14.76
C ALA A 202 19.77 19.61 -15.14
N LEU A 203 19.31 18.36 -15.01
CA LEU A 203 17.92 18.00 -15.23
C LEU A 203 17.01 18.69 -14.21
N LYS A 204 17.40 18.73 -12.93
CA LYS A 204 16.64 19.41 -11.89
C LYS A 204 16.49 20.91 -12.16
N GLU A 205 17.58 21.59 -12.48
CA GLU A 205 17.57 23.01 -12.86
C GLU A 205 16.69 23.26 -14.09
N GLU A 206 16.73 22.38 -15.08
CA GLU A 206 15.88 22.48 -16.26
C GLU A 206 14.39 22.36 -15.92
N LEU A 207 14.02 21.42 -15.05
CA LEU A 207 12.65 21.19 -14.59
C LEU A 207 12.13 22.26 -13.61
N GLU A 208 13.00 23.13 -13.09
CA GLU A 208 12.66 24.24 -12.18
C GLU A 208 12.56 25.61 -12.88
N LYS A 209 12.94 25.71 -14.17
CA LYS A 209 12.84 26.97 -14.93
C LYS A 209 11.40 27.53 -14.93
N SER A 210 11.23 28.85 -14.93
CA SER A 210 9.92 29.49 -14.68
C SER A 210 8.94 29.50 -15.87
N ASN A 211 9.30 28.94 -17.04
CA ASN A 211 8.49 28.99 -18.28
C ASN A 211 7.81 27.66 -18.63
N LEU A 212 7.45 26.88 -17.62
CA LEU A 212 7.41 25.45 -17.77
C LEU A 212 6.01 24.88 -17.98
N SER A 213 5.79 24.35 -19.18
CA SER A 213 4.66 23.49 -19.51
C SER A 213 4.53 22.37 -18.49
N SER A 214 3.29 22.00 -18.15
CA SER A 214 3.01 20.82 -17.30
C SER A 214 3.05 19.51 -18.09
N ARG A 215 3.31 19.56 -19.40
CA ARG A 215 3.27 18.39 -20.29
C ARG A 215 4.64 17.73 -20.34
N ALA A 216 4.69 16.45 -19.96
CA ALA A 216 5.92 15.66 -19.99
C ALA A 216 6.59 15.61 -21.38
N SER A 217 5.78 15.63 -22.45
CA SER A 217 6.23 15.66 -23.85
C SER A 217 7.22 16.78 -24.15
N ASP A 218 7.08 17.92 -23.48
CA ASP A 218 7.83 19.13 -23.81
C ASP A 218 9.24 19.03 -23.21
N TYR A 219 9.38 18.39 -22.04
CA TYR A 219 10.67 18.07 -21.43
C TYR A 219 11.35 16.88 -22.09
N MET A 220 10.55 15.91 -22.56
CA MET A 220 11.08 14.77 -23.30
C MET A 220 11.78 15.18 -24.58
N GLN A 221 11.59 16.40 -25.07
CA GLN A 221 12.32 16.94 -26.23
C GLN A 221 13.59 17.70 -25.86
N SER A 222 13.82 17.97 -24.57
CA SER A 222 15.00 18.73 -24.16
C SER A 222 16.28 17.90 -24.26
N ASP A 223 17.35 18.54 -24.73
CA ASP A 223 18.69 17.97 -24.77
C ASP A 223 19.14 17.50 -23.37
N THR A 224 18.87 18.28 -22.31
CA THR A 224 19.30 17.91 -20.95
C THR A 224 18.62 16.63 -20.47
N TYR A 225 17.30 16.51 -20.73
CA TYR A 225 16.56 15.29 -20.44
C TYR A 225 17.05 14.10 -21.26
N GLN A 226 17.27 14.27 -22.57
CA GLN A 226 17.75 13.21 -23.45
C GLN A 226 19.15 12.73 -23.04
N MET A 227 20.03 13.65 -22.63
CA MET A 227 21.35 13.30 -22.09
C MET A 227 21.24 12.47 -20.81
N TYR A 228 20.40 12.90 -19.84
CA TYR A 228 20.17 12.14 -18.61
C TYR A 228 19.60 10.75 -18.91
N LYS A 229 18.55 10.67 -19.74
CA LYS A 229 17.89 9.43 -20.15
C LYS A 229 18.86 8.47 -20.83
N MET A 230 19.66 8.95 -21.77
CA MET A 230 20.63 8.13 -22.50
C MET A 230 21.76 7.65 -21.58
N TYR A 231 22.20 8.49 -20.63
CA TYR A 231 23.19 8.07 -19.62
C TYR A 231 22.67 6.89 -18.78
N ILE A 232 21.43 6.95 -18.32
CA ILE A 232 20.80 5.85 -17.56
C ILE A 232 20.59 4.60 -18.42
N TYR A 233 20.21 4.76 -19.69
CA TYR A 233 20.07 3.63 -20.63
C TYR A 233 21.39 2.88 -20.84
N ASN A 234 22.49 3.61 -20.98
CA ASN A 234 23.83 3.06 -21.18
C ASN A 234 24.44 2.51 -19.89
N ASN A 235 24.09 3.07 -18.73
CA ASN A 235 24.63 2.70 -17.42
C ASN A 235 23.50 2.31 -16.45
N PRO A 236 22.84 1.16 -16.66
CA PRO A 236 21.62 0.77 -15.93
C PRO A 236 21.83 0.62 -14.41
N GLU A 237 23.05 0.39 -13.93
CA GLU A 237 23.38 0.37 -12.51
C GLU A 237 23.06 1.69 -11.79
N TYR A 238 23.08 2.82 -12.51
CA TYR A 238 22.72 4.15 -12.00
C TYR A 238 21.21 4.34 -11.76
N ILE A 239 20.36 3.41 -12.21
CA ILE A 239 18.94 3.39 -11.84
C ILE A 239 18.76 3.34 -10.31
N ASN A 240 19.70 2.70 -9.60
CA ASN A 240 19.67 2.70 -8.13
C ASN A 240 19.85 4.10 -7.52
N LEU A 241 20.71 4.94 -8.12
CA LEU A 241 20.84 6.34 -7.72
C LEU A 241 19.63 7.16 -8.15
N MET A 242 19.04 6.83 -9.31
CA MET A 242 17.79 7.44 -9.75
C MET A 242 16.66 7.22 -8.74
N PHE A 243 16.56 6.05 -8.11
CA PHE A 243 15.56 5.80 -7.05
C PHE A 243 15.69 6.71 -5.83
N GLN A 244 16.83 7.36 -5.64
CA GLN A 244 17.11 8.29 -4.55
C GLN A 244 17.03 9.76 -4.99
N CYS A 245 16.81 10.02 -6.29
CA CYS A 245 16.87 11.34 -6.88
C CYS A 245 15.61 12.17 -6.60
N PHE A 246 15.66 13.45 -6.97
CA PHE A 246 14.56 14.40 -6.75
C PHE A 246 13.24 14.00 -7.43
N LEU A 247 13.26 13.19 -8.50
CA LEU A 247 12.06 12.74 -9.20
C LEU A 247 11.12 11.92 -8.29
N PHE A 248 11.69 11.20 -7.31
CA PHE A 248 10.92 10.40 -6.35
C PHE A 248 10.40 11.20 -5.14
N LYS A 249 10.80 12.48 -4.98
CA LYS A 249 10.30 13.34 -3.90
C LYS A 249 8.86 13.81 -4.14
N LYS A 250 8.43 13.89 -5.41
CA LYS A 250 7.07 14.29 -5.81
C LYS A 250 6.61 13.48 -7.02
N ILE A 251 6.40 12.19 -6.81
CA ILE A 251 6.27 11.21 -7.90
C ILE A 251 5.07 11.50 -8.83
N ARG A 252 3.98 12.08 -8.31
CA ARG A 252 2.75 12.30 -9.08
C ARG A 252 2.91 13.38 -10.15
N GLY A 253 2.15 13.22 -11.24
CA GLY A 253 2.14 14.17 -12.35
C GLY A 253 3.38 13.99 -13.21
N LEU A 254 4.02 15.10 -13.58
CA LEU A 254 5.14 15.15 -14.52
C LEU A 254 6.20 14.07 -14.28
N TYR A 255 6.68 13.91 -13.04
CA TYR A 255 7.81 13.02 -12.74
C TYR A 255 7.48 11.54 -12.99
N SER A 256 6.27 11.08 -12.69
CA SER A 256 5.87 9.69 -13.01
C SER A 256 5.95 9.36 -14.50
N TYR A 257 5.62 10.31 -15.38
CA TYR A 257 5.74 10.13 -16.83
C TYR A 257 7.21 10.09 -17.28
N LEU A 258 8.05 10.97 -16.71
CA LEU A 258 9.49 10.99 -17.02
C LEU A 258 10.18 9.71 -16.54
N ILE A 259 9.83 9.21 -15.36
CA ILE A 259 10.36 7.96 -14.80
C ILE A 259 9.93 6.76 -15.65
N ASP A 260 8.64 6.68 -16.02
CA ASP A 260 8.13 5.63 -16.91
C ASP A 260 8.92 5.61 -18.22
N ASP A 261 9.09 6.77 -18.87
CA ASP A 261 9.81 6.86 -20.13
C ASP A 261 11.29 6.46 -20.01
N ILE A 262 12.00 6.92 -18.96
CA ILE A 262 13.41 6.54 -18.72
C ILE A 262 13.53 5.03 -18.53
N ILE A 263 12.72 4.46 -17.63
CA ILE A 263 12.82 3.03 -17.30
C ILE A 263 12.36 2.15 -18.45
N GLN A 264 11.23 2.47 -19.09
CA GLN A 264 10.68 1.65 -20.17
C GLN A 264 11.50 1.74 -21.46
N THR A 265 12.31 2.78 -21.63
CA THR A 265 13.26 2.83 -22.74
C THR A 265 14.33 1.76 -22.61
N LYS A 266 14.81 1.47 -21.39
CA LYS A 266 15.76 0.37 -21.14
C LYS A 266 15.08 -0.98 -21.00
N TYR A 267 13.97 -1.01 -20.27
CA TYR A 267 13.21 -2.23 -19.96
C TYR A 267 11.76 -2.09 -20.46
N PRO A 268 11.47 -2.36 -21.73
CA PRO A 268 10.13 -2.17 -22.29
C PRO A 268 9.01 -2.95 -21.59
N SER A 269 9.34 -4.05 -20.91
CA SER A 269 8.41 -4.84 -20.11
C SER A 269 8.16 -4.28 -18.71
N ALA A 270 8.83 -3.19 -18.31
CA ALA A 270 8.68 -2.59 -17.00
C ALA A 270 7.25 -2.07 -16.79
N PRO A 271 6.59 -2.43 -15.68
CA PRO A 271 5.28 -1.87 -15.38
C PRO A 271 5.42 -0.37 -15.12
N SER A 272 4.39 0.39 -15.48
CA SER A 272 4.38 1.83 -15.21
C SER A 272 4.22 2.11 -13.71
N ILE A 273 5.00 3.05 -13.17
CA ILE A 273 4.93 3.46 -11.75
C ILE A 273 3.56 4.04 -11.41
N ARG A 274 2.90 4.67 -12.38
CA ARG A 274 1.55 5.23 -12.25
C ARG A 274 0.52 4.17 -11.87
N THR A 275 0.67 2.94 -12.38
CA THR A 275 -0.24 1.84 -12.02
C THR A 275 -0.17 1.41 -10.55
N TYR A 276 0.88 1.84 -9.84
CA TYR A 276 1.08 1.65 -8.41
C TYR A 276 0.63 2.88 -7.63
N VAL A 277 1.13 4.07 -7.97
CA VAL A 277 0.94 5.28 -7.16
C VAL A 277 -0.44 5.93 -7.34
N ASP A 278 -1.08 5.81 -8.51
CA ASP A 278 -2.38 6.45 -8.78
C ASP A 278 -3.52 5.83 -7.95
N LYS A 279 -3.32 4.61 -7.44
CA LYS A 279 -4.26 3.91 -6.55
C LYS A 279 -4.16 4.35 -5.09
N THR A 280 -3.17 5.18 -4.77
CA THR A 280 -2.92 5.62 -3.40
C THR A 280 -3.49 7.02 -3.19
N ASP A 281 -3.95 7.33 -1.99
CA ASP A 281 -4.53 8.63 -1.63
C ASP A 281 -3.76 9.35 -0.51
N ASN A 282 -2.71 8.72 0.02
CA ASN A 282 -1.87 9.21 1.10
C ASN A 282 -0.40 8.85 0.89
N SER A 283 0.47 9.60 1.57
CA SER A 283 1.93 9.49 1.38
C SER A 283 2.55 8.19 1.88
N ASP A 284 1.97 7.52 2.87
CA ASP A 284 2.47 6.25 3.38
C ASP A 284 2.21 5.11 2.38
N ASP A 285 0.98 5.01 1.87
CA ASP A 285 0.60 4.04 0.83
C ASP A 285 1.38 4.29 -0.46
N GLU A 286 1.57 5.56 -0.84
CA GLU A 286 2.39 5.95 -1.99
C GLU A 286 3.84 5.46 -1.84
N ARG A 287 4.45 5.63 -0.66
CA ARG A 287 5.81 5.16 -0.41
C ARG A 287 5.94 3.64 -0.57
N PHE A 288 4.96 2.87 -0.08
CA PHE A 288 4.92 1.42 -0.31
C PHE A 288 4.74 1.07 -1.78
N ALA A 289 3.85 1.78 -2.48
CA ALA A 289 3.59 1.56 -3.89
C ALA A 289 4.85 1.80 -4.75
N VAL A 290 5.60 2.87 -4.46
CA VAL A 290 6.90 3.16 -5.07
C VAL A 290 7.90 2.04 -4.79
N TYR A 291 8.00 1.59 -3.54
CA TYR A 291 8.91 0.50 -3.17
C TYR A 291 8.58 -0.81 -3.90
N GLU A 292 7.30 -1.19 -4.00
CA GLU A 292 6.89 -2.37 -4.78
C GLU A 292 7.28 -2.26 -6.25
N TRP A 293 7.11 -1.07 -6.83
CA TRP A 293 7.50 -0.82 -8.22
C TRP A 293 9.02 -0.89 -8.41
N GLN A 294 9.80 -0.24 -7.54
CA GLN A 294 11.28 -0.27 -7.60
C GLN A 294 11.82 -1.70 -7.59
N ARG A 295 11.18 -2.60 -6.83
CA ARG A 295 11.51 -4.02 -6.83
C ARG A 295 11.24 -4.72 -8.16
N GLN A 296 10.12 -4.43 -8.83
CA GLN A 296 9.86 -4.99 -10.15
C GLN A 296 10.94 -4.58 -11.15
N ILE A 297 11.38 -3.32 -11.07
CA ILE A 297 12.47 -2.82 -11.91
C ILE A 297 13.79 -3.54 -11.57
N TRP A 298 14.11 -3.69 -10.29
CA TRP A 298 15.30 -4.44 -9.86
C TRP A 298 15.30 -5.88 -10.42
N VAL A 299 14.16 -6.57 -10.40
CA VAL A 299 14.05 -7.93 -10.95
C VAL A 299 14.37 -7.96 -12.44
N LEU A 300 13.94 -6.94 -13.20
CA LEU A 300 14.28 -6.81 -14.61
C LEU A 300 15.78 -6.54 -14.81
N MET A 301 16.34 -5.61 -14.03
CA MET A 301 17.77 -5.26 -14.08
C MET A 301 18.70 -6.45 -13.85
N ASN A 302 18.28 -7.46 -13.09
CA ASN A 302 19.11 -8.63 -12.76
C ASN A 302 18.82 -9.86 -13.62
N LYS A 303 17.68 -9.91 -14.33
CA LYS A 303 17.46 -10.92 -15.37
C LYS A 303 18.39 -10.70 -16.56
N ASP A 304 18.50 -9.46 -17.01
CA ASP A 304 19.36 -9.10 -18.16
C ASP A 304 20.85 -9.36 -17.87
N LYS A 305 21.27 -9.28 -16.60
CA LYS A 305 22.66 -9.61 -16.20
C LYS A 305 22.98 -11.10 -16.28
N GLN A 306 22.00 -11.99 -16.11
CA GLN A 306 22.22 -13.44 -16.21
C GLN A 306 22.37 -13.89 -17.66
N THR A 307 21.79 -13.15 -18.62
CA THR A 307 21.95 -13.45 -20.06
C THR A 307 23.28 -12.99 -20.66
N ASP A 308 24.04 -12.15 -19.95
CA ASP A 308 25.34 -11.62 -20.39
C ASP A 308 26.55 -12.32 -19.72
N ASP A 309 26.35 -13.39 -18.93
CA ASP A 309 27.45 -14.16 -18.34
C ASP A 309 28.03 -15.15 -19.39
N PRO A 310 29.29 -14.99 -19.83
CA PRO A 310 29.90 -15.83 -20.87
C PRO A 310 30.18 -17.29 -20.42
N ARG A 311 29.71 -17.70 -19.24
CA ARG A 311 29.86 -19.06 -18.70
C ARG A 311 28.76 -20.03 -19.15
N ASP A 312 27.74 -19.56 -19.86
CA ASP A 312 26.64 -20.38 -20.40
C ASP A 312 26.71 -20.57 -21.95
N ILE A 313 27.92 -20.54 -22.54
CA ILE A 313 28.19 -21.06 -23.90
C ILE A 313 29.23 -22.17 -23.86
#